data_AF-A0A813H2X3-F1
#
_entry.id   AF-A0A813H2X3-F1
#
_cell.length_a   1.000
_cell.length_b   1.000
_cell.length_c   1.000
_cell.angle_alpha   90.00
_cell.angle_beta   90.00
_cell.angle_gamma   90.00
#
_symmetry.space_group_name_H-M   'P 1'
#
loop_
_entity.id
_entity.type
_entity.pdbx_description
1 polymer ?
#
loop_
_entity_poly.entity_id
_entity_poly.type
_entity_poly.pdbx_seq_one_letter_code
_entity_poly.pdbx_strand_id
1 'polypeptide(L)'
;MFRASDIFGRRPGAASTAKTPLAAAKAAPVQKRGPESSGPSTRTWDPATGEYHDEELPDEVQELMGIRQKKAKVEVKEEQSGGQAWGSSSRPGGILGPGRVGLSPQAPKSADDIGRVDTNSPSVEYRGFSKVDLNDRYYERASVSIHARPTYWSQDGQFFLYWQGEVQRWSICDSASLPAVRAGQLPGWAYKGDHRHLCQANGWMEAWDGTWREPELEVIF
;
A
#
# COMPACT_ATOMS: atom_id res chain seq x y z
N MET A 1 19.89 -8.13 -2.00
CA MET A 1 18.59 -8.27 -1.29
C MET A 1 17.80 -7.00 -1.52
N PHE A 2 16.78 -7.04 -2.38
CA PHE A 2 15.85 -5.93 -2.57
C PHE A 2 14.87 -5.93 -1.39
N ARG A 3 14.72 -4.80 -0.71
CA ARG A 3 13.71 -4.65 0.35
C ARG A 3 12.36 -4.42 -0.31
N ALA A 4 11.31 -5.12 0.15
CA ALA A 4 9.93 -4.92 -0.33
C ALA A 4 9.46 -3.45 -0.22
N SER A 5 10.13 -2.63 0.59
CA SER A 5 9.90 -1.19 0.74
C SER A 5 10.27 -0.35 -0.49
N ASP A 6 11.20 -0.81 -1.35
CA ASP A 6 11.74 0.00 -2.46
C ASP A 6 10.82 0.06 -3.70
N ILE A 7 9.81 -0.83 -3.77
CA ILE A 7 8.84 -0.86 -4.88
C ILE A 7 7.66 0.09 -4.64
N PHE A 8 7.42 0.53 -3.40
CA PHE A 8 6.26 1.38 -3.06
C PHE A 8 6.51 2.89 -3.19
N GLY A 9 7.69 3.30 -3.66
CA GLY A 9 8.04 4.71 -3.83
C GLY A 9 8.05 5.15 -5.30
N ARG A 10 6.99 5.89 -5.70
CA ARG A 10 6.79 6.62 -6.97
C ARG A 10 5.97 5.84 -8.02
N ARG A 11 4.69 6.23 -8.14
CA ARG A 11 3.94 6.15 -9.41
C ARG A 11 4.59 7.11 -10.42
N PRO A 12 5.25 6.66 -11.49
CA PRO A 12 5.33 7.47 -12.71
C PRO A 12 3.94 7.51 -13.35
N GLY A 13 3.57 8.67 -13.87
CA GLY A 13 2.25 8.97 -14.43
C GLY A 13 1.77 7.92 -15.42
N ALA A 14 0.49 7.56 -15.28
CA ALA A 14 -0.25 6.78 -16.23
C ALA A 14 -0.35 7.54 -17.57
N ALA A 15 0.28 6.99 -18.61
CA ALA A 15 -0.03 7.29 -20.01
C ALA A 15 -0.58 6.01 -20.65
N SER A 16 -1.88 5.78 -20.52
CA SER A 16 -2.59 4.76 -21.27
C SER A 16 -3.05 5.35 -22.61
N THR A 17 -2.29 5.11 -23.68
CA THR A 17 -2.79 5.27 -25.05
C THR A 17 -3.48 3.99 -25.49
N ALA A 18 -4.78 3.87 -25.21
CA ALA A 18 -5.64 2.87 -25.83
C ALA A 18 -6.21 3.45 -27.14
N LYS A 19 -5.89 2.81 -28.27
CA LYS A 19 -6.51 3.08 -29.58
C LYS A 19 -7.87 2.39 -29.63
N THR A 20 -8.95 3.17 -29.64
CA THR A 20 -10.30 2.70 -29.98
C THR A 20 -10.65 3.19 -31.39
N PRO A 21 -11.11 2.33 -32.32
CA PRO A 21 -11.52 2.77 -33.65
C PRO A 21 -12.86 3.52 -33.64
N LEU A 22 -12.90 4.53 -34.52
CA LEU A 22 -13.95 5.49 -34.81
C LEU A 22 -15.35 4.86 -35.02
N ALA A 23 -16.33 5.37 -34.28
CA ALA A 23 -17.71 5.49 -34.76
C ALA A 23 -18.06 6.99 -34.80
N ALA A 24 -18.50 7.45 -35.98
CA ALA A 24 -18.76 8.85 -36.28
C ALA A 24 -19.94 9.40 -35.45
N ALA A 25 -19.64 10.32 -34.54
CA ALA A 25 -20.62 11.14 -33.85
C ALA A 25 -20.38 12.61 -34.16
N LYS A 26 -21.47 13.31 -34.48
CA LYS A 26 -21.54 14.69 -34.97
C LYS A 26 -20.84 15.67 -34.02
N ALA A 27 -20.07 16.58 -34.61
CA ALA A 27 -19.32 17.62 -33.95
C ALA A 27 -20.23 18.60 -33.18
N ALA A 28 -19.97 18.72 -31.87
CA ALA A 28 -20.44 19.83 -31.04
C ALA A 28 -19.33 20.89 -30.92
N PRO A 29 -19.67 22.19 -30.75
CA PRO A 29 -18.70 23.28 -30.77
C PRO A 29 -17.74 23.26 -29.58
N VAL A 30 -16.46 23.41 -29.90
CA VAL A 30 -15.32 23.51 -28.99
C VAL A 30 -15.43 24.80 -28.17
N GLN A 31 -15.76 24.68 -26.88
CA GLN A 31 -15.58 25.75 -25.91
C GLN A 31 -14.12 25.83 -25.48
N LYS A 32 -13.47 26.97 -25.77
CA LYS A 32 -12.13 27.34 -25.29
C LYS A 32 -12.12 27.32 -23.75
N ARG A 33 -11.42 26.36 -23.14
CA ARG A 33 -11.07 26.41 -21.72
C ARG A 33 -9.94 27.42 -21.52
N GLY A 34 -10.24 28.48 -20.76
CA GLY A 34 -9.22 29.41 -20.26
C GLY A 34 -8.33 28.75 -19.20
N PRO A 35 -7.19 29.38 -18.86
CA PRO A 35 -6.31 28.90 -17.81
C PRO A 35 -6.91 29.24 -16.43
N GLU A 36 -7.85 28.42 -15.97
CA GLU A 36 -8.39 28.55 -14.61
C GLU A 36 -7.43 27.88 -13.63
N SER A 37 -6.92 28.71 -12.73
CA SER A 37 -6.12 28.36 -11.57
C SER A 37 -6.90 27.42 -10.65
N SER A 38 -6.81 26.11 -10.88
CA SER A 38 -7.43 25.09 -10.03
C SER A 38 -6.69 24.97 -8.69
N GLY A 39 -7.10 25.77 -7.72
CA GLY A 39 -6.82 25.49 -6.31
C GLY A 39 -7.52 24.20 -5.86
N PRO A 40 -7.11 23.60 -4.73
CA PRO A 40 -7.80 22.45 -4.18
C PRO A 40 -9.20 22.85 -3.69
N SER A 41 -10.24 22.28 -4.30
CA SER A 41 -11.64 22.39 -3.88
C SER A 41 -12.10 21.13 -3.15
N THR A 42 -13.07 21.28 -2.26
CA THR A 42 -13.76 20.16 -1.62
C THR A 42 -15.09 19.90 -2.31
N ARG A 43 -15.35 18.63 -2.65
CA ARG A 43 -16.61 18.19 -3.27
C ARG A 43 -17.57 17.69 -2.21
N THR A 44 -18.73 18.33 -2.10
CA THR A 44 -19.80 17.91 -1.19
C THR A 44 -21.02 17.48 -2.01
N TRP A 45 -21.56 16.30 -1.69
CA TRP A 45 -22.76 15.76 -2.34
C TRP A 45 -24.01 16.33 -1.68
N ASP A 46 -24.89 16.97 -2.45
CA ASP A 46 -26.20 17.43 -1.96
C ASP A 46 -27.29 16.39 -2.31
N PRO A 47 -27.87 15.70 -1.32
CA PRO A 47 -28.88 14.67 -1.56
C PRO A 47 -30.24 15.23 -2.02
N ALA A 48 -30.50 16.54 -1.86
CA ALA A 48 -31.76 17.15 -2.27
C ALA A 48 -31.79 17.48 -3.77
N THR A 49 -30.66 17.86 -4.33
CA THR A 49 -30.53 18.23 -5.75
C THR A 49 -29.93 17.09 -6.60
N GLY A 50 -29.21 16.15 -5.99
CA GLY A 50 -28.51 15.08 -6.70
C GLY A 50 -27.30 15.58 -7.49
N GLU A 51 -26.76 16.73 -7.13
CA GLU A 51 -25.58 17.33 -7.76
C GLU A 51 -24.42 17.45 -6.76
N TYR A 52 -23.19 17.38 -7.28
CA TYR A 52 -21.99 17.71 -6.52
C TYR A 52 -21.78 19.22 -6.57
N HIS A 53 -21.73 19.85 -5.41
CA HIS A 53 -21.32 21.24 -5.28
C HIS A 53 -19.84 21.30 -4.94
N ASP A 54 -19.10 22.07 -5.73
CA ASP A 54 -17.69 22.37 -5.50
C ASP A 54 -17.65 23.66 -4.66
N GLU A 55 -17.38 23.54 -3.37
CA GLU A 55 -17.20 24.69 -2.49
C GLU A 55 -15.71 25.06 -2.41
N GLU A 56 -15.41 26.33 -2.61
CA GLU A 56 -14.05 26.87 -2.48
C GLU A 56 -13.69 26.93 -0.99
N LEU A 57 -12.55 26.34 -0.63
CA LEU A 57 -12.10 26.32 0.76
C LEU A 57 -11.89 27.76 1.27
N PRO A 58 -12.38 28.11 2.47
CA PRO A 58 -12.14 29.41 3.09
C PRO A 58 -10.64 29.74 3.13
N ASP A 59 -10.29 31.02 2.90
CA ASP A 59 -8.90 31.49 2.81
C ASP A 59 -8.03 31.05 4.02
N GLU A 60 -8.61 31.00 5.22
CA GLU A 60 -7.93 30.62 6.45
C GLU A 60 -7.47 29.14 6.44
N VAL A 61 -8.24 28.25 5.81
CA VAL A 61 -7.89 26.83 5.65
C VAL A 61 -6.82 26.66 4.57
N GLN A 62 -6.86 27.47 3.50
CA GLN A 62 -5.80 27.48 2.49
C GLN A 62 -4.45 27.92 3.07
N GLU A 63 -4.45 28.86 4.03
CA GLU A 63 -3.25 29.27 4.75
C GLU A 63 -2.75 28.18 5.71
N LEU A 64 -3.64 27.51 6.44
CA LEU A 64 -3.29 26.43 7.36
C LEU A 64 -2.68 25.22 6.64
N MET A 65 -3.14 24.92 5.42
CA MET A 65 -2.59 23.85 4.58
C MET A 65 -1.29 24.23 3.84
N GLY A 66 -0.76 25.45 4.05
CA GLY A 66 0.53 25.87 3.50
C GLY A 66 0.54 26.05 1.97
N ILE A 67 -0.62 26.12 1.33
CA ILE A 67 -0.74 26.19 -0.14
C ILE A 67 -0.44 27.60 -0.65
N ARG A 68 -0.66 28.64 0.14
CA ARG A 68 -0.22 30.00 -0.19
C ARG A 68 1.24 30.20 0.22
N GLN A 69 2.15 29.81 -0.67
CA GLN A 69 3.51 30.37 -0.63
C GLN A 69 3.40 31.88 -0.84
N LYS A 70 3.59 32.64 0.24
CA LYS A 70 3.86 34.08 0.18
C LYS A 70 5.00 34.25 -0.82
N LYS A 71 4.70 34.84 -1.99
CA LYS A 71 5.73 35.32 -2.92
C LYS A 71 6.46 36.46 -2.22
N ALA A 72 7.40 36.10 -1.36
CA ALA A 72 8.42 37.01 -0.88
C ALA A 72 9.24 37.40 -2.10
N LYS A 73 9.11 38.67 -2.50
CA LYS A 73 9.98 39.33 -3.45
C LYS A 73 11.38 39.38 -2.82
N VAL A 74 12.15 38.32 -3.00
CA VAL A 74 13.54 38.23 -2.56
C VAL A 74 14.40 38.83 -3.67
N GLU A 75 14.88 40.03 -3.36
CA GLU A 75 15.93 40.73 -4.06
C GLU A 75 17.22 39.90 -3.99
N VAL A 76 17.70 39.46 -5.15
CA VAL A 76 18.92 38.64 -5.29
C VAL A 76 20.12 39.53 -5.00
N LYS A 77 20.82 39.26 -3.90
CA LYS A 77 22.18 39.75 -3.67
C LYS A 77 23.13 38.55 -3.72
N GLU A 78 23.82 38.49 -4.84
CA GLU A 78 24.96 37.63 -5.14
C GLU A 78 26.15 38.06 -4.27
N GLU A 79 26.77 37.13 -3.52
CA GLU A 79 28.23 37.00 -3.36
C GLU A 79 28.66 35.95 -2.31
N GLN A 80 29.68 35.18 -2.70
CA GLN A 80 30.82 34.69 -1.91
C GLN A 80 30.72 33.47 -0.96
N SER A 81 31.25 32.36 -1.49
CA SER A 81 32.50 31.71 -1.05
C SER A 81 32.57 30.88 0.25
N GLY A 82 33.28 29.74 0.13
CA GLY A 82 33.87 28.94 1.22
C GLY A 82 32.90 27.89 1.76
N GLY A 83 33.12 26.58 1.60
CA GLY A 83 34.31 25.83 1.96
C GLY A 83 34.10 25.17 3.33
N GLN A 84 34.54 23.91 3.48
CA GLN A 84 34.46 23.02 4.68
C GLN A 84 33.22 22.11 4.73
N ALA A 85 33.28 20.89 5.24
CA ALA A 85 34.36 19.97 5.59
C ALA A 85 33.66 18.64 5.99
N TRP A 86 34.35 17.53 5.79
CA TRP A 86 33.94 16.21 6.25
C TRP A 86 33.76 16.16 7.78
N GLY A 87 32.68 15.53 8.24
CA GLY A 87 32.42 15.29 9.67
C GLY A 87 31.91 13.88 9.92
N SER A 88 32.84 12.94 10.11
CA SER A 88 32.59 11.58 10.59
C SER A 88 32.42 11.60 12.10
N SER A 89 31.21 11.35 12.61
CA SER A 89 30.95 11.27 14.06
C SER A 89 31.15 9.84 14.56
N SER A 90 32.39 9.54 14.91
CA SER A 90 32.79 8.43 15.76
C SER A 90 32.21 8.58 17.17
N ARG A 91 31.64 7.51 17.72
CA ARG A 91 31.27 7.38 19.13
C ARG A 91 32.49 6.99 19.96
N PRO A 92 32.61 7.49 21.20
CA PRO A 92 33.17 6.63 22.24
C PRO A 92 32.42 6.73 23.58
N GLY A 93 32.20 5.54 24.17
CA GLY A 93 32.50 5.28 25.58
C GLY A 93 31.50 5.72 26.65
N GLY A 94 31.04 4.72 27.43
CA GLY A 94 30.79 4.91 28.86
C GLY A 94 29.44 4.39 29.37
N ILE A 95 29.46 3.24 30.07
CA ILE A 95 29.22 3.14 31.51
C ILE A 95 29.00 1.66 31.88
N LEU A 96 29.95 1.13 32.64
CA LEU A 96 29.86 -0.13 33.37
C LEU A 96 29.14 0.16 34.70
N GLY A 97 27.98 -0.45 34.93
CA GLY A 97 27.26 -0.38 36.20
C GLY A 97 26.84 -1.78 36.66
N PRO A 98 27.20 -2.22 37.88
CA PRO A 98 26.73 -3.47 38.45
C PRO A 98 25.40 -3.21 39.18
N GLY A 99 24.34 -3.89 38.77
CA GLY A 99 23.02 -3.74 39.37
C GLY A 99 22.06 -4.82 38.93
N ARG A 100 22.38 -6.07 39.26
CA ARG A 100 21.44 -7.20 39.16
C ARG A 100 20.31 -7.01 40.17
N VAL A 101 19.08 -6.81 39.68
CA VAL A 101 17.86 -7.10 40.44
C VAL A 101 17.01 -8.03 39.57
N GLY A 102 16.79 -9.24 40.08
CA GLY A 102 16.26 -10.39 39.36
C GLY A 102 14.79 -10.25 38.99
N LEU A 103 14.53 -9.69 37.81
CA LEU A 103 13.36 -10.04 37.03
C LEU A 103 13.74 -11.23 36.17
N SER A 104 13.38 -12.44 36.62
CA SER A 104 13.41 -13.61 35.73
C SER A 104 12.62 -13.23 34.48
N PRO A 105 13.24 -13.16 33.28
CA PRO A 105 12.46 -13.03 32.07
C PRO A 105 11.62 -14.30 32.00
N GLN A 106 10.32 -14.18 32.28
CA GLN A 106 9.37 -15.16 31.80
C GLN A 106 9.61 -15.21 30.30
N ALA A 107 10.27 -16.29 29.86
CA ALA A 107 10.48 -16.56 28.46
C ALA A 107 9.12 -16.36 27.79
N PRO A 108 9.00 -15.43 26.82
CA PRO A 108 7.74 -15.18 26.16
C PRO A 108 7.26 -16.55 25.66
N LYS A 109 6.08 -16.94 26.14
CA LYS A 109 5.45 -18.23 25.80
C LYS A 109 5.51 -18.38 24.29
N SER A 110 6.42 -19.26 23.85
CA SER A 110 6.57 -19.84 22.52
C SER A 110 5.90 -19.04 21.40
N ALA A 111 6.68 -18.21 20.72
CA ALA A 111 6.35 -17.62 19.43
C ALA A 111 6.15 -18.67 18.31
N ASP A 112 6.18 -19.96 18.65
CA ASP A 112 6.27 -21.09 17.74
C ASP A 112 4.94 -21.63 17.23
N ASP A 113 3.79 -21.19 17.76
CA ASP A 113 2.51 -21.71 17.26
C ASP A 113 1.99 -20.97 16.01
N ILE A 114 2.77 -20.03 15.46
CA ILE A 114 2.45 -19.42 14.16
C ILE A 114 2.62 -20.44 13.02
N GLY A 115 3.43 -21.48 13.19
CA GLY A 115 3.76 -22.42 12.12
C GLY A 115 2.74 -23.54 11.86
N ARG A 116 1.90 -23.92 12.83
CA ARG A 116 1.02 -25.08 12.64
C ARG A 116 -0.32 -24.68 12.04
N VAL A 117 -0.49 -25.03 10.77
CA VAL A 117 -1.72 -24.81 10.01
C VAL A 117 -2.58 -26.08 10.08
N ASP A 118 -3.90 -25.94 10.27
CA ASP A 118 -4.83 -27.07 10.28
C ASP A 118 -5.17 -27.47 8.84
N THR A 119 -4.61 -28.58 8.38
CA THR A 119 -4.81 -29.11 7.02
C THR A 119 -6.24 -29.62 6.77
N ASN A 120 -7.08 -29.74 7.81
CA ASN A 120 -8.49 -30.13 7.68
C ASN A 120 -9.43 -28.92 7.54
N SER A 121 -8.92 -27.70 7.67
CA SER A 121 -9.70 -26.47 7.50
C SER A 121 -9.99 -26.18 6.03
N PRO A 122 -11.00 -25.34 5.71
CA PRO A 122 -11.27 -24.90 4.34
C PRO A 122 -10.00 -24.34 3.69
N SER A 123 -9.72 -24.77 2.46
CA SER A 123 -8.50 -24.39 1.77
C SER A 123 -8.76 -23.87 0.35
N VAL A 124 -7.81 -23.11 -0.17
CA VAL A 124 -7.78 -22.66 -1.56
C VAL A 124 -6.37 -22.89 -2.10
N GLU A 125 -6.25 -23.51 -3.25
CA GLU A 125 -4.97 -23.72 -3.93
C GLU A 125 -4.90 -22.83 -5.16
N TYR A 126 -3.80 -22.11 -5.29
CA TYR A 126 -3.52 -21.24 -6.43
C TYR A 126 -2.43 -21.84 -7.31
N ARG A 127 -2.62 -21.75 -8.61
CA ARG A 127 -1.60 -22.06 -9.63
C ARG A 127 -1.57 -20.95 -10.68
N GLY A 128 -0.40 -20.65 -11.21
CA GLY A 128 -0.22 -19.68 -12.30
C GLY A 128 0.42 -18.33 -11.92
N PHE A 129 0.72 -18.10 -10.63
CA PHE A 129 1.59 -17.00 -10.24
C PHE A 129 3.00 -17.19 -10.78
N SER A 130 3.64 -16.06 -11.07
CA SER A 130 5.01 -15.98 -11.55
C SER A 130 6.02 -16.38 -10.48
N LYS A 131 5.75 -15.92 -9.26
CA LYS A 131 6.49 -16.27 -8.06
C LYS A 131 5.98 -17.63 -7.60
N VAL A 132 6.83 -18.64 -7.78
CA VAL A 132 6.51 -20.03 -7.48
C VAL A 132 6.04 -20.22 -6.04
N ASP A 133 6.60 -19.46 -5.10
CA ASP A 133 6.22 -19.53 -3.68
C ASP A 133 4.77 -19.09 -3.39
N LEU A 134 4.12 -18.38 -4.32
CA LEU A 134 2.70 -18.00 -4.19
C LEU A 134 1.75 -19.10 -4.69
N ASN A 135 2.26 -20.06 -5.48
CA ASN A 135 1.51 -21.20 -6.02
C ASN A 135 1.43 -22.32 -4.98
N ASP A 136 0.70 -22.07 -3.91
CA ASP A 136 0.54 -23.02 -2.81
C ASP A 136 -0.94 -23.15 -2.41
N ARG A 137 -1.22 -24.12 -1.54
CA ARG A 137 -2.50 -24.30 -0.87
C ARG A 137 -2.52 -23.52 0.43
N TYR A 138 -3.50 -22.65 0.55
CA TYR A 138 -3.72 -21.81 1.71
C TYR A 138 -4.93 -22.30 2.50
N TYR A 139 -4.72 -22.57 3.77
CA TYR A 139 -5.71 -23.11 4.69
C TYR A 139 -6.22 -22.03 5.63
N GLU A 140 -7.52 -22.04 5.91
CA GLU A 140 -8.16 -21.07 6.78
C GLU A 140 -7.63 -21.16 8.21
N ARG A 141 -7.29 -20.01 8.79
CA ARG A 141 -6.86 -19.87 10.17
C ARG A 141 -7.77 -18.90 10.92
N ALA A 142 -8.85 -19.43 11.48
CA ALA A 142 -9.82 -18.65 12.24
C ALA A 142 -9.24 -17.98 13.50
N SER A 143 -8.13 -18.49 14.05
CA SER A 143 -7.45 -17.90 15.22
C SER A 143 -6.76 -16.57 14.93
N VAL A 144 -6.50 -16.26 13.66
CA VAL A 144 -5.88 -15.00 13.23
C VAL A 144 -6.82 -14.30 12.27
N SER A 145 -7.45 -13.23 12.74
CA SER A 145 -8.32 -12.37 11.94
C SER A 145 -7.71 -11.00 11.72
N ILE A 146 -7.93 -10.47 10.51
CA ILE A 146 -7.46 -9.15 10.08
C ILE A 146 -8.66 -8.45 9.43
N HIS A 147 -8.99 -7.25 9.90
CA HIS A 147 -10.19 -6.51 9.48
C HIS A 147 -11.49 -7.35 9.52
N ALA A 148 -11.69 -8.07 10.63
CA ALA A 148 -12.87 -8.93 10.88
C ALA A 148 -13.07 -10.10 9.87
N ARG A 149 -12.05 -10.45 9.09
CA ARG A 149 -12.05 -11.64 8.22
C ARG A 149 -10.98 -12.64 8.69
N PRO A 150 -11.21 -13.95 8.53
CA PRO A 150 -10.17 -14.95 8.76
C PRO A 150 -9.02 -14.77 7.76
N THR A 151 -7.83 -15.22 8.16
CA THR A 151 -6.65 -15.28 7.28
C THR A 151 -6.47 -16.69 6.74
N TYR A 152 -5.80 -16.83 5.60
CA TYR A 152 -5.46 -18.14 5.03
C TYR A 152 -3.95 -18.27 4.94
N TRP A 153 -3.38 -19.41 5.33
CA TRP A 153 -1.94 -19.57 5.49
C TRP A 153 -1.44 -20.71 4.62
N SER A 154 -0.28 -20.51 3.99
CA SER A 154 0.42 -21.57 3.28
C SER A 154 0.80 -22.68 4.25
N GLN A 155 0.99 -23.91 3.77
CA GLN A 155 1.30 -25.06 4.65
C GLN A 155 2.58 -24.81 5.48
N ASP A 156 3.57 -24.13 4.87
CA ASP A 156 4.84 -23.77 5.51
C ASP A 156 4.75 -22.53 6.41
N GLY A 157 3.61 -21.84 6.43
CA GLY A 157 3.39 -20.60 7.18
C GLY A 157 4.25 -19.42 6.70
N GLN A 158 4.87 -19.51 5.52
CA GLN A 158 5.70 -18.44 4.95
C GLN A 158 4.86 -17.33 4.32
N PHE A 159 3.71 -17.67 3.73
CA PHE A 159 2.81 -16.73 3.09
C PHE A 159 1.42 -16.81 3.71
N PHE A 160 0.71 -15.70 3.72
CA PHE A 160 -0.68 -15.66 4.14
C PHE A 160 -1.51 -14.67 3.31
N LEU A 161 -2.79 -15.02 3.13
CA LEU A 161 -3.83 -14.19 2.58
C LEU A 161 -4.57 -13.47 3.69
N TYR A 162 -4.89 -12.20 3.45
CA TYR A 162 -5.69 -11.40 4.36
C TYR A 162 -6.59 -10.42 3.59
N TRP A 163 -7.64 -9.98 4.27
CA TRP A 163 -8.55 -8.96 3.77
C TRP A 163 -8.05 -7.57 4.17
N GLN A 164 -7.92 -6.68 3.18
CA GLN A 164 -7.62 -5.27 3.38
C GLN A 164 -8.94 -4.50 3.48
N GLY A 165 -9.35 -4.16 4.72
CA GLY A 165 -10.68 -3.59 4.98
C GLY A 165 -10.93 -2.24 4.33
N GLU A 166 -9.93 -1.35 4.29
CA GLU A 166 -10.03 0.01 3.76
C GLU A 166 -10.25 0.04 2.24
N VAL A 167 -9.52 -0.80 1.52
CA VAL A 167 -9.56 -0.91 0.05
C VAL A 167 -10.45 -2.06 -0.44
N GLN A 168 -11.10 -2.77 0.48
CA GLN A 168 -12.00 -3.89 0.24
C GLN A 168 -11.47 -4.93 -0.74
N ARG A 169 -10.27 -5.47 -0.48
CA ARG A 169 -9.66 -6.48 -1.36
C ARG A 169 -8.83 -7.52 -0.63
N TRP A 170 -8.60 -8.66 -1.27
CA TRP A 170 -7.68 -9.69 -0.78
C TRP A 170 -6.24 -9.39 -1.17
N SER A 171 -5.28 -9.74 -0.32
CA SER A 171 -3.85 -9.65 -0.63
C SER A 171 -3.07 -10.83 -0.06
N ILE A 172 -2.02 -11.25 -0.77
CA ILE A 172 -1.04 -12.26 -0.33
C ILE A 172 0.23 -11.54 0.10
N CYS A 173 0.72 -11.81 1.31
CA CYS A 173 1.99 -11.29 1.80
C CYS A 173 2.78 -12.36 2.56
N ASP A 174 4.04 -12.07 2.86
CA ASP A 174 4.91 -12.92 3.67
C ASP A 174 4.59 -12.79 5.16
N SER A 175 4.80 -13.86 5.92
CA SER A 175 4.53 -13.90 7.36
C SER A 175 5.33 -12.87 8.16
N ALA A 176 6.52 -12.49 7.68
CA ALA A 176 7.32 -11.42 8.25
C ALA A 176 6.65 -10.03 8.17
N SER A 177 5.72 -9.84 7.22
CA SER A 177 4.92 -8.61 7.09
C SER A 177 3.70 -8.57 8.02
N LEU A 178 3.39 -9.64 8.77
CA LEU A 178 2.24 -9.67 9.68
C LEU A 178 2.21 -8.51 10.70
N PRO A 179 3.32 -8.10 11.34
CA PRO A 179 3.31 -6.94 12.23
C PRO A 179 2.96 -5.64 11.51
N ALA A 180 3.42 -5.47 10.26
CA ALA A 180 3.11 -4.30 9.44
C ALA A 180 1.63 -4.26 9.03
N VAL A 181 1.08 -5.41 8.64
CA VAL A 181 -0.36 -5.55 8.34
C VAL A 181 -1.21 -5.20 9.57
N ARG A 182 -0.83 -5.68 10.75
CA ARG A 182 -1.51 -5.34 12.01
C ARG A 182 -1.41 -3.85 12.37
N ALA A 183 -0.35 -3.18 11.94
CA ALA A 183 -0.18 -1.74 12.07
C ALA A 183 -0.97 -0.94 11.01
N GLY A 184 -1.80 -1.59 10.19
CA GLY A 184 -2.60 -0.94 9.14
C GLY A 184 -1.84 -0.64 7.86
N GLN A 185 -0.61 -1.13 7.71
CA GLN A 185 0.08 -1.06 6.42
C GLN A 185 -0.51 -2.11 5.48
N LEU A 186 -0.35 -1.89 4.17
CA LEU A 186 -0.94 -2.75 3.14
C LEU A 186 0.13 -3.45 2.27
N PRO A 187 1.11 -4.18 2.86
CA PRO A 187 2.11 -4.91 2.08
C PRO A 187 1.47 -6.08 1.33
N GLY A 188 2.00 -6.41 0.16
CA GLY A 188 1.51 -7.54 -0.62
C GLY A 188 2.40 -7.86 -1.82
N TRP A 189 2.59 -9.14 -2.08
CA TRP A 189 3.19 -9.67 -3.31
C TRP A 189 2.15 -9.82 -4.42
N ALA A 190 0.91 -10.08 -4.04
CA ALA A 190 -0.23 -10.07 -4.94
C ALA A 190 -1.46 -9.46 -4.24
N TYR A 191 -2.37 -8.91 -5.03
CA TYR A 191 -3.68 -8.45 -4.55
C TYR A 191 -4.77 -8.77 -5.57
N LYS A 192 -6.00 -8.95 -5.09
CA LYS A 192 -7.18 -9.00 -5.94
C LYS A 192 -7.64 -7.58 -6.21
N GLY A 193 -7.89 -7.23 -7.47
CA GLY A 193 -8.36 -5.90 -7.88
C GLY A 193 -9.84 -5.66 -7.58
N ASP A 194 -10.59 -6.70 -7.23
CA ASP A 194 -12.00 -6.62 -6.89
C ASP A 194 -12.26 -7.04 -5.43
N HIS A 195 -13.49 -6.79 -4.97
CA HIS A 195 -13.98 -7.16 -3.63
C HIS A 195 -14.55 -8.58 -3.57
N ARG A 196 -14.33 -9.39 -4.62
CA ARG A 196 -14.98 -10.70 -4.74
C ARG A 196 -14.28 -11.73 -3.87
N HIS A 197 -14.92 -12.90 -3.74
CA HIS A 197 -14.39 -14.00 -2.95
C HIS A 197 -13.03 -14.47 -3.49
N LEU A 198 -12.15 -14.92 -2.58
CA LEU A 198 -10.80 -15.37 -2.90
C LEU A 198 -10.76 -16.60 -3.82
N CYS A 199 -11.86 -17.37 -3.90
CA CYS A 199 -11.98 -18.54 -4.78
C CYS A 199 -12.09 -18.20 -6.27
N GLN A 200 -12.20 -16.91 -6.62
CA GLN A 200 -12.27 -16.49 -8.02
C GLN A 200 -10.86 -16.23 -8.56
N ALA A 201 -10.51 -16.90 -9.65
CA ALA A 201 -9.21 -16.82 -10.30
C ALA A 201 -8.92 -15.46 -10.97
N ASN A 202 -9.96 -14.73 -11.37
CA ASN A 202 -9.83 -13.50 -12.15
C ASN A 202 -9.50 -12.27 -11.29
N GLY A 203 -8.87 -11.28 -11.91
CA GLY A 203 -8.63 -9.96 -11.30
C GLY A 203 -7.52 -9.93 -10.25
N TRP A 204 -6.69 -10.98 -10.16
CA TRP A 204 -5.47 -10.91 -9.36
C TRP A 204 -4.39 -10.10 -10.08
N MET A 205 -3.58 -9.40 -9.30
CA MET A 205 -2.41 -8.65 -9.77
C MET A 205 -1.22 -9.08 -8.92
N GLU A 206 -0.11 -9.40 -9.55
CA GLU A 206 1.13 -9.83 -8.90
C GLU A 206 2.27 -8.84 -9.19
N ALA A 207 3.07 -8.55 -8.17
CA ALA A 207 4.32 -7.81 -8.31
C ALA A 207 5.43 -8.76 -8.78
N TRP A 208 5.84 -8.63 -10.04
CA TRP A 208 6.90 -9.41 -10.66
C TRP A 208 7.87 -8.49 -11.42
N ASP A 209 9.18 -8.65 -11.17
CA ASP A 209 10.23 -7.87 -11.84
C ASP A 209 10.00 -6.33 -11.78
N GLY A 210 9.54 -5.85 -10.62
CA GLY A 210 9.24 -4.42 -10.41
C GLY A 210 7.97 -3.92 -11.11
N THR A 211 7.21 -4.80 -11.77
CA THR A 211 5.97 -4.46 -12.46
C THR A 211 4.77 -5.22 -11.89
N TRP A 212 3.58 -4.61 -11.97
CA TRP A 212 2.34 -5.28 -11.61
C TRP A 212 1.72 -5.89 -12.86
N ARG A 213 1.45 -7.19 -12.83
CA ARG A 213 0.83 -7.92 -13.95
C ARG A 213 -0.34 -8.78 -13.50
N GLU A 214 -1.27 -9.04 -14.42
CA GLU A 214 -2.36 -10.00 -14.22
C GLU A 214 -1.86 -11.41 -14.58
N PRO A 215 -1.73 -12.32 -13.61
CA PRO A 215 -1.33 -13.70 -13.89
C PRO A 215 -2.52 -14.52 -14.43
N GLU A 216 -2.22 -15.54 -15.22
CA GLU A 216 -3.21 -16.52 -15.66
C GLU A 216 -3.37 -17.59 -14.57
N LEU A 217 -4.36 -17.39 -13.70
CA LEU A 217 -4.56 -18.24 -12.52
C LEU A 217 -5.57 -19.37 -12.73
N GLU A 218 -5.25 -20.51 -12.14
CA GLU A 218 -6.16 -21.61 -11.85
C GLU A 218 -6.35 -21.70 -10.33
N VAL A 219 -7.60 -21.87 -9.89
CA VAL A 219 -7.96 -21.95 -8.46
C VAL A 219 -8.70 -23.25 -8.19
N ILE A 220 -8.20 -24.03 -7.23
CA ILE A 220 -8.74 -25.33 -6.81
C ILE A 220 -9.19 -25.22 -5.34
N PHE A 221 -10.31 -25.87 -4.99
CA PHE A 221 -10.92 -25.83 -3.65
C PHE A 221 -11.14 -27.24 -3.08
#